data_AF-A0A7C4B844-F1
#
_entry.id   AF-A0A7C4B844-F1
#
_cell.length_a   1.000
_cell.length_b   1.000
_cell.length_c   1.000
_cell.angle_alpha   90.00
_cell.angle_beta   90.00
_cell.angle_gamma   90.00
#
_symmetry.space_group_name_H-M   'P 1'
#
loop_
_entity.id
_entity.type
_entity.pdbx_description
1 polymer ?
#
loop_
_entity_poly.entity_id
_entity_poly.type
_entity_poly.pdbx_seq_one_letter_code
_entity_poly.pdbx_strand_id
1 'polypeptide(L)'
;MRILLVTGRFAQRDAEKIAVEARRYGLKCDVLTLPVSVAAFITPKILYSSLKDKRLDYDVIIISGMARGNYEELGNLLKLRIVKGTRYIGDMALLLPILSKVADKLSPVNPADEFIKYQPVQPVMEEQPKECIVINSLSIYRGCKPRIVAEV
;
A
#
# COMPACT_ATOMS: atom_id res chain seq x y z
N MET A 1 5.53 12.23 -10.02
CA MET A 1 5.64 10.78 -10.26
C MET A 1 4.28 10.22 -10.65
N ARG A 2 4.23 9.40 -11.72
CA ARG A 2 3.04 8.68 -12.20
C ARG A 2 3.12 7.21 -11.76
N ILE A 3 2.09 6.74 -11.08
CA ILE A 3 2.02 5.43 -10.44
C ILE A 3 0.85 4.66 -11.02
N LEU A 4 1.06 3.38 -11.29
CA LEU A 4 -0.05 2.43 -11.50
C LEU A 4 -0.15 1.52 -10.29
N LEU A 5 -1.25 1.62 -9.54
CA LEU A 5 -1.54 0.77 -8.39
C LEU A 5 -2.36 -0.44 -8.86
N VAL A 6 -1.79 -1.64 -8.71
CA VAL A 6 -2.40 -2.89 -9.17
C VAL A 6 -3.01 -3.64 -7.99
N THR A 7 -4.28 -4.00 -8.11
CA THR A 7 -5.04 -4.71 -7.07
C THR A 7 -6.00 -5.75 -7.64
N GLY A 8 -6.59 -6.57 -6.76
CA GLY A 8 -7.73 -7.44 -7.06
C GLY A 8 -9.06 -6.78 -6.72
N ARG A 9 -10.18 -7.40 -7.12
CA ARG A 9 -11.53 -6.84 -6.96
C ARG A 9 -11.88 -6.46 -5.52
N PHE A 10 -11.45 -7.26 -4.54
CA PHE A 10 -11.76 -7.05 -3.12
C PHE A 10 -11.29 -5.69 -2.60
N ALA A 11 -10.11 -5.24 -3.04
CA ALA A 11 -9.48 -4.01 -2.55
C ALA A 11 -9.58 -2.85 -3.55
N GLN A 12 -10.43 -2.95 -4.59
CA GLN A 12 -10.58 -1.90 -5.61
C GLN A 12 -10.97 -0.56 -4.99
N ARG A 13 -12.04 -0.53 -4.18
CA ARG A 13 -12.54 0.71 -3.59
C ARG A 13 -11.51 1.38 -2.68
N ASP A 14 -10.74 0.59 -1.94
CA ASP A 14 -9.71 1.15 -1.07
C ASP A 14 -8.49 1.61 -1.87
N ALA A 15 -8.10 0.90 -2.93
CA ALA A 15 -7.07 1.36 -3.86
C ALA A 15 -7.44 2.69 -4.54
N GLU A 16 -8.71 2.87 -4.92
CA GLU A 16 -9.22 4.13 -5.48
C GLU A 16 -9.13 5.27 -4.46
N LYS A 17 -9.48 5.04 -3.18
CA LYS A 17 -9.29 6.03 -2.11
C LYS A 17 -7.82 6.40 -1.94
N ILE A 18 -6.93 5.41 -1.91
CA ILE A 18 -5.47 5.62 -1.83
C ILE A 18 -4.98 6.44 -3.02
N ALA A 19 -5.46 6.16 -4.23
CA ALA A 19 -5.09 6.92 -5.43
C ALA A 19 -5.54 8.40 -5.36
N VAL A 20 -6.72 8.66 -4.79
CA VAL A 20 -7.18 10.03 -4.52
C VAL A 20 -6.30 10.71 -3.46
N GLU A 21 -5.97 10.02 -2.37
CA GLU A 21 -5.12 10.53 -1.30
C GLU A 21 -3.71 10.87 -1.79
N ALA A 22 -3.15 10.05 -2.69
CA ALA A 22 -1.83 10.24 -3.29
C ALA A 22 -1.65 11.65 -3.90
N ARG A 23 -2.74 12.26 -4.39
CA ARG A 23 -2.72 13.63 -4.95
C ARG A 23 -2.25 14.68 -3.94
N ARG A 24 -2.53 14.49 -2.64
CA ARG A 24 -2.08 15.39 -1.56
C ARG A 24 -0.56 15.46 -1.46
N TYR A 25 0.14 14.43 -1.92
CA TYR A 25 1.59 14.32 -1.93
C TYR A 25 2.20 14.60 -3.32
N GLY A 26 1.43 15.18 -4.24
CA GLY A 26 1.91 15.49 -5.60
C GLY A 26 2.10 14.26 -6.50
N LEU A 27 1.50 13.13 -6.13
CA LEU A 27 1.57 11.88 -6.88
C LEU A 27 0.36 11.74 -7.80
N LYS A 28 0.58 11.32 -9.05
CA LYS A 28 -0.48 10.94 -9.97
C LYS A 28 -0.62 9.42 -9.91
N CYS A 29 -1.73 8.91 -9.42
CA CYS A 29 -1.94 7.49 -9.20
C CYS A 29 -3.19 7.02 -9.93
N ASP A 30 -3.04 6.04 -10.80
CA ASP A 30 -4.14 5.33 -11.45
C ASP A 30 -4.27 3.92 -10.84
N VAL A 31 -5.47 3.35 -10.90
CA VAL A 31 -5.75 2.02 -10.34
C VAL A 31 -6.04 1.03 -11.47
N LEU A 32 -5.35 -0.11 -11.48
CA LEU A 32 -5.66 -1.26 -12.31
C LEU A 32 -6.19 -2.41 -11.46
N THR A 33 -7.47 -2.70 -11.63
CA THR A 33 -8.10 -3.88 -11.01
C THR A 33 -7.98 -5.09 -11.94
N LEU A 34 -7.27 -6.12 -11.49
CA LEU A 34 -7.15 -7.38 -12.21
C LEU A 34 -8.38 -8.27 -11.96
N PRO A 35 -8.72 -9.20 -12.87
CA PRO A 35 -9.89 -10.07 -12.75
C PRO A 35 -9.72 -11.21 -11.72
N VAL A 36 -9.05 -10.94 -10.60
CA VAL A 36 -8.90 -11.85 -9.45
C VAL A 36 -9.66 -11.31 -8.24
N SER A 37 -10.10 -12.19 -7.34
CA SER A 37 -10.84 -11.79 -6.14
C SER A 37 -9.96 -10.99 -5.17
N VAL A 38 -8.78 -11.51 -4.84
CA VAL A 38 -7.83 -10.90 -3.89
C VAL A 38 -6.46 -10.74 -4.52
N ALA A 39 -5.70 -9.75 -4.04
CA ALA A 39 -4.40 -9.41 -4.59
C ALA A 39 -3.35 -10.52 -4.43
N ALA A 40 -3.52 -11.40 -3.44
CA ALA A 40 -2.67 -12.58 -3.23
C ALA A 40 -2.68 -13.59 -4.39
N PHE A 41 -3.68 -13.52 -5.29
CA PHE A 41 -3.74 -14.36 -6.49
C PHE A 41 -3.11 -13.71 -7.71
N ILE A 42 -2.63 -12.47 -7.60
CA ILE A 42 -1.89 -11.82 -8.68
C ILE A 42 -0.54 -12.54 -8.81
N THR A 43 -0.17 -12.85 -10.05
CA THR A 43 1.11 -13.45 -10.44
C THR A 43 1.71 -12.62 -11.58
N PRO A 44 3.02 -12.76 -11.86
CA PRO A 44 3.65 -12.09 -13.00
C PRO A 44 2.93 -12.38 -14.33
N LYS A 45 2.47 -13.62 -14.55
CA LYS A 45 1.76 -14.03 -15.77
C LYS A 45 0.41 -13.31 -15.94
N ILE A 46 -0.35 -13.17 -14.87
CA ILE A 46 -1.66 -12.46 -14.91
C ILE A 46 -1.42 -10.97 -15.17
N LEU A 47 -0.42 -10.39 -14.51
CA LEU A 47 -0.09 -8.98 -14.71
C LEU A 47 0.39 -8.72 -16.15
N TYR A 48 1.31 -9.54 -16.67
CA TYR A 48 1.79 -9.46 -18.06
C TYR A 48 0.63 -9.47 -19.06
N SER A 49 -0.28 -10.44 -18.91
CA SER A 49 -1.44 -10.58 -19.80
C SER A 49 -2.35 -9.35 -19.81
N SER A 50 -2.35 -8.57 -18.72
CA SER A 50 -3.17 -7.37 -18.55
C SER A 50 -2.49 -6.09 -19.03
N LEU A 51 -1.16 -6.13 -19.22
CA LEU A 51 -0.31 -4.99 -19.54
C LEU A 51 0.25 -5.03 -20.98
N LYS A 52 0.45 -6.22 -21.55
CA LYS A 52 1.18 -6.44 -22.82
C LYS A 52 0.69 -5.61 -24.01
N ASP A 53 -0.62 -5.33 -24.08
CA ASP A 53 -1.24 -4.62 -25.22
C ASP A 53 -1.55 -3.15 -24.89
N LYS A 54 -1.05 -2.64 -23.76
CA LYS A 54 -1.32 -1.30 -23.28
C LYS A 54 -0.10 -0.40 -23.46
N ARG A 55 -0.35 0.86 -23.81
CA ARG A 55 0.66 1.92 -23.69
C ARG A 55 0.80 2.28 -22.21
N LEU A 56 1.99 2.06 -21.65
CA LEU A 56 2.28 2.28 -20.24
C LEU A 56 3.18 3.50 -20.10
N ASP A 57 2.67 4.54 -19.44
CA ASP A 57 3.38 5.81 -19.19
C ASP A 57 3.38 6.08 -17.67
N TYR A 58 4.05 5.18 -16.95
CA TYR A 58 4.16 5.16 -15.49
C TYR A 58 5.62 5.06 -15.08
N ASP A 59 6.02 5.83 -14.07
CA ASP A 59 7.35 5.77 -13.49
C ASP A 59 7.54 4.48 -12.68
N VAL A 60 6.46 4.01 -12.05
CA VAL A 60 6.44 2.80 -11.23
C VAL A 60 5.06 2.13 -11.22
N ILE A 61 5.06 0.81 -11.30
CA ILE A 61 3.90 -0.05 -11.05
C ILE A 61 4.06 -0.64 -9.65
N ILE A 62 3.09 -0.38 -8.79
CA ILE A 62 3.05 -0.90 -7.42
C ILE A 62 1.96 -1.95 -7.34
N ILE A 63 2.34 -3.18 -7.03
CA ILE A 63 1.42 -4.30 -6.82
C ILE A 63 1.27 -4.50 -5.31
N SER A 64 0.12 -4.91 -4.81
CA SER A 64 0.00 -5.31 -3.39
C SER A 64 1.15 -6.23 -2.95
N GLY A 65 1.64 -6.01 -1.72
CA GLY A 65 2.70 -6.81 -1.11
C GLY A 65 2.36 -8.28 -0.90
N MET A 66 1.07 -8.64 -0.93
CA MET A 66 0.62 -10.03 -0.85
C MET A 66 0.70 -10.79 -2.18
N ALA A 67 0.98 -10.10 -3.30
CA ALA A 67 1.05 -10.74 -4.60
C ALA A 67 2.19 -11.79 -4.67
N ARG A 68 1.91 -12.89 -5.36
CA ARG A 68 2.79 -14.07 -5.40
C ARG A 68 3.85 -13.94 -6.48
N GLY A 69 5.05 -14.40 -6.17
CA GLY A 69 6.17 -14.49 -7.11
C GLY A 69 7.11 -13.27 -7.10
N ASN A 70 8.13 -13.35 -7.95
CA ASN A 70 9.09 -12.29 -8.25
C ASN A 70 8.65 -11.57 -9.54
N TYR A 71 8.65 -10.24 -9.52
CA TYR A 71 8.25 -9.38 -10.64
C TYR A 71 9.43 -8.77 -11.41
N GLU A 72 10.67 -9.08 -11.04
CA GLU A 72 11.89 -8.52 -11.64
C GLU A 72 12.00 -8.86 -13.13
N GLU A 73 11.86 -10.14 -13.49
CA GLU A 73 11.89 -10.58 -14.90
C GLU A 73 10.82 -9.88 -15.74
N LEU A 74 9.63 -9.69 -15.17
CA LEU A 74 8.54 -9.00 -15.85
C LEU A 74 8.83 -7.52 -16.03
N GLY A 75 9.40 -6.86 -15.01
CA GLY A 75 9.83 -5.48 -15.09
C GLY A 75 10.89 -5.27 -16.17
N ASN A 76 11.88 -6.17 -16.22
CA ASN A 76 12.92 -6.16 -17.25
C ASN A 76 12.34 -6.36 -18.66
N LEU A 77 11.43 -7.32 -18.81
CA LEU A 77 10.76 -7.60 -20.10
C LEU A 77 9.96 -6.40 -20.60
N LEU A 78 9.20 -5.74 -19.72
CA LEU A 78 8.36 -4.60 -20.08
C LEU A 78 9.11 -3.26 -20.05
N LYS A 79 10.38 -3.24 -19.61
CA LYS A 79 11.16 -2.02 -19.32
C LYS A 79 10.43 -1.07 -18.38
N LEU A 80 9.78 -1.62 -17.36
CA LEU A 80 9.02 -0.88 -16.35
C LEU A 80 9.51 -1.24 -14.96
N ARG A 81 9.54 -0.26 -14.06
CA ARG A 81 9.78 -0.54 -12.64
C ARG A 81 8.52 -1.14 -12.03
N ILE A 82 8.60 -2.42 -11.66
CA ILE A 82 7.51 -3.15 -11.00
C ILE A 82 7.99 -3.53 -9.60
N VAL A 83 7.27 -3.06 -8.59
CA VAL A 83 7.62 -3.29 -7.18
C VAL A 83 6.39 -3.72 -6.39
N LYS A 84 6.63 -4.36 -5.24
CA LYS A 84 5.60 -4.65 -4.26
C LYS A 84 5.43 -3.46 -3.31
N GLY A 85 4.17 -3.08 -3.12
CA GLY A 85 3.70 -2.16 -2.10
C GLY A 85 3.46 -2.89 -0.78
N THR A 86 2.64 -2.29 0.08
CA THR A 86 2.30 -2.88 1.38
C THR A 86 1.40 -4.12 1.23
N ARG A 87 1.47 -5.04 2.20
CA ARG A 87 0.62 -6.24 2.24
C ARG A 87 -0.85 -5.87 2.25
N TYR A 88 -1.21 -4.86 3.06
CA TYR A 88 -2.56 -4.33 3.14
C TYR A 88 -2.65 -2.99 2.43
N ILE A 89 -3.70 -2.81 1.63
CA ILE A 89 -3.90 -1.59 0.82
C ILE A 89 -4.02 -0.34 1.69
N GLY A 90 -4.61 -0.44 2.88
CA GLY A 90 -4.76 0.68 3.82
C GLY A 90 -3.41 1.24 4.29
N ASP A 91 -2.40 0.38 4.42
CA ASP A 91 -1.07 0.79 4.87
C ASP A 91 -0.30 1.57 3.78
N MET A 92 -0.79 1.59 2.54
CA MET A 92 -0.23 2.46 1.50
C MET A 92 -0.28 3.93 1.92
N ALA A 93 -1.24 4.34 2.76
CA ALA A 93 -1.31 5.70 3.30
C ALA A 93 -0.03 6.11 4.06
N LEU A 94 0.65 5.15 4.69
CA LEU A 94 1.93 5.37 5.37
C LEU A 94 3.11 5.51 4.39
N LEU A 95 3.00 4.86 3.22
CA LEU A 95 4.03 4.88 2.17
C LEU A 95 3.94 6.13 1.29
N LEU A 96 2.73 6.65 1.01
CA LEU A 96 2.50 7.79 0.12
C LEU A 96 3.38 9.02 0.41
N PRO A 97 3.54 9.49 1.66
CA PRO A 97 4.31 10.71 1.96
C PRO A 97 5.80 10.60 1.61
N ILE A 98 6.33 9.38 1.63
CA ILE A 98 7.76 9.11 1.41
C ILE A 98 8.04 8.48 0.05
N LEU A 99 7.01 8.06 -0.70
CA LEU A 99 7.13 7.20 -1.87
C LEU A 99 8.09 7.77 -2.93
N SER A 100 8.03 9.07 -3.24
CA SER A 100 8.93 9.72 -4.21
C SER A 100 10.42 9.60 -3.86
N LYS A 101 10.75 9.38 -2.58
CA LYS A 101 12.14 9.26 -2.07
C LYS A 101 12.60 7.81 -1.91
N VAL A 102 11.66 6.86 -1.92
CA VAL A 102 11.95 5.44 -1.60
C VAL A 102 11.51 4.46 -2.67
N ALA A 103 10.82 4.90 -3.73
CA ALA A 103 10.31 4.04 -4.79
C ALA A 103 11.41 3.20 -5.47
N ASP A 104 12.63 3.73 -5.56
CA ASP A 104 13.83 3.06 -6.06
C ASP A 104 14.35 1.94 -5.15
N LYS A 105 13.99 1.97 -3.86
CA LYS A 105 14.38 0.99 -2.83
C LYS A 105 13.34 -0.11 -2.62
N LEU A 106 12.15 0.03 -3.20
CA LEU A 106 11.10 -0.98 -3.10
C LEU A 106 11.46 -2.23 -3.92
N SER A 107 11.08 -3.40 -3.42
CA SER A 107 11.47 -4.68 -3.97
C SER A 107 10.42 -5.26 -4.92
N PRO A 108 10.82 -5.93 -6.02
CA PRO A 108 9.90 -6.74 -6.83
C PRO A 108 9.52 -8.06 -6.15
N VAL A 109 10.18 -8.44 -5.06
CA VAL A 109 10.02 -9.74 -4.36
C VAL A 109 9.38 -9.56 -2.99
N ASN A 110 9.87 -8.60 -2.21
CA ASN A 110 9.50 -8.42 -0.82
C ASN A 110 8.48 -7.28 -0.67
N PRO A 111 7.49 -7.42 0.21
CA PRO A 111 6.49 -6.38 0.46
C PRO A 111 7.11 -5.12 1.08
N ALA A 112 6.55 -3.96 0.77
CA ALA A 112 7.05 -2.67 1.26
C ALA A 112 7.00 -2.53 2.79
N ASP A 113 6.17 -3.31 3.49
CA ASP A 113 6.11 -3.32 4.96
C ASP A 113 7.45 -3.74 5.57
N GLU A 114 8.19 -4.63 4.89
CA GLU A 114 9.54 -5.03 5.32
C GLU A 114 10.54 -3.89 5.15
N PHE A 115 10.24 -2.88 4.34
CA PHE A 115 11.03 -1.65 4.28
C PHE A 115 10.55 -0.63 5.32
N ILE A 116 9.24 -0.44 5.47
CA ILE A 116 8.63 0.55 6.37
C ILE A 116 8.90 0.20 7.85
N LYS A 117 8.86 -1.08 8.25
CA LYS A 117 9.12 -1.50 9.65
C LYS A 117 10.50 -1.10 10.16
N TYR A 118 11.47 -0.84 9.26
CA TYR A 118 12.81 -0.38 9.63
C TYR A 118 12.94 1.14 9.72
N GLN A 119 11.95 1.90 9.24
CA GLN A 119 11.89 3.31 9.57
C GLN A 119 11.35 3.42 10.99
N PRO A 120 12.07 4.06 11.94
CA PRO A 120 11.50 4.36 13.23
C PRO A 120 10.22 5.14 12.95
N VAL A 121 9.10 4.55 13.33
CA VAL A 121 7.82 5.25 13.37
C VAL A 121 8.08 6.41 14.30
N GLN A 122 8.29 7.61 13.76
CA GLN A 122 8.16 8.80 14.59
C GLN A 122 6.75 8.69 15.14
N PRO A 123 6.55 8.63 16.46
CA PRO A 123 5.22 8.52 17.01
C PRO A 123 4.43 9.68 16.42
N VAL A 124 3.47 9.35 15.54
CA VAL A 124 2.38 10.26 15.27
C VAL A 124 1.79 10.46 16.65
N MET A 125 2.02 11.64 17.23
CA MET A 125 1.49 11.98 18.54
C MET A 125 0.00 11.66 18.47
N GLU A 126 -0.43 10.59 19.13
CA GLU A 126 -1.84 10.27 19.25
C GLU A 126 -2.47 11.53 19.83
N GLU A 127 -3.35 12.19 19.07
CA GLU A 127 -4.11 13.31 19.59
C GLU A 127 -4.76 12.83 20.88
N GLN A 128 -4.41 13.49 21.99
CA GLN A 128 -4.95 13.12 23.29
C GLN A 128 -6.48 13.15 23.19
N PRO A 129 -7.18 12.08 23.58
CA PRO A 129 -8.64 12.05 23.54
C PRO A 129 -9.20 13.24 24.32
N LYS A 130 -10.05 14.02 23.64
CA LYS A 130 -10.57 15.30 24.14
C LYS A 130 -11.49 15.16 25.36
N GLU A 131 -12.02 13.95 25.60
CA GLU A 131 -13.03 13.70 26.62
C GLU A 131 -12.77 12.37 27.36
N CYS A 132 -12.79 12.43 28.69
CA CYS A 132 -12.58 11.29 29.59
C CYS A 132 -13.73 11.20 30.60
N ILE A 133 -14.20 9.98 30.87
CA ILE A 133 -15.08 9.67 31.99
C ILE A 133 -14.25 8.94 33.04
N VAL A 134 -14.23 9.43 34.27
CA VAL A 134 -13.51 8.80 35.38
C VAL A 134 -14.49 8.01 36.25
N ILE A 135 -14.21 6.72 36.46
CA ILE A 135 -14.94 5.85 37.38
C ILE A 135 -13.92 5.31 38.40
N ASN A 136 -13.99 5.83 39.63
CA ASN A 136 -12.99 5.60 40.68
C ASN A 136 -11.56 5.96 40.21
N SER A 137 -10.65 4.98 40.17
CA SER A 137 -9.28 5.15 39.68
C SER A 137 -9.12 4.86 38.18
N LEU A 138 -10.21 4.53 37.48
CA LEU A 138 -10.19 4.16 36.07
C LEU A 138 -10.67 5.30 35.18
N SER A 139 -9.80 5.76 34.29
CA SER A 139 -10.10 6.77 33.25
C SER A 139 -10.50 6.08 31.93
N ILE A 140 -11.73 6.31 31.49
CA ILE A 140 -12.29 5.78 30.23
C ILE A 140 -12.37 6.92 29.21
N TYR A 141 -11.49 6.89 28.22
CA TYR A 141 -11.41 7.89 27.17
C TYR A 141 -12.38 7.59 26.02
N ARG A 142 -13.13 8.60 25.57
CA ARG A 142 -14.05 8.48 24.42
C ARG A 142 -13.36 8.96 23.14
N GLY A 143 -13.72 8.35 22.00
CA GLY A 143 -13.17 8.70 20.68
C GLY A 143 -11.84 8.00 20.32
N CYS A 144 -11.30 7.15 21.20
CA CYS A 144 -10.14 6.31 20.90
C CYS A 144 -10.56 5.07 20.10
N LYS A 145 -9.75 4.64 19.12
CA LYS A 145 -9.92 3.31 18.51
C LYS A 145 -9.52 2.25 19.55
N PRO A 146 -10.35 1.21 19.79
CA PRO A 146 -10.00 0.17 20.75
C PRO A 146 -8.75 -0.58 20.29
N ARG A 147 -7.75 -0.67 21.17
CA ARG A 147 -6.54 -1.47 20.93
C ARG A 147 -6.74 -2.84 21.57
N ILE A 148 -7.03 -3.83 20.74
CA ILE A 148 -7.16 -5.23 21.18
C ILE A 148 -5.76 -5.81 21.26
N VAL A 149 -5.31 -6.13 22.47
CA VAL A 149 -4.06 -6.85 22.72
C VAL A 149 -4.46 -8.24 23.17
N ALA A 150 -4.09 -9.26 22.39
CA ALA A 150 -4.24 -10.65 22.81
C ALA A 150 -2.98 -11.05 23.58
N GLU A 151 -3.14 -11.61 24.77
CA GLU A 151 -2.04 -12.27 25.48
C GLU A 151 -1.69 -13.57 24.72
N VAL A 152 -0.39 -13.83 24.57
CA VAL A 152 0.18 -15.05 23.96
C VAL A 152 0.61 -15.99 25.08
#